data_AF-A0A6M8VU99-F1
#
_entry.id   AF-A0A6M8VU99-F1
#
_cell.length_a   1.000
_cell.length_b   1.000
_cell.length_c   1.000
_cell.angle_alpha   90.00
_cell.angle_beta   90.00
_cell.angle_gamma   90.00
#
_symmetry.space_group_name_H-M   'P 1'
#
loop_
_entity.id
_entity.type
_entity.pdbx_description
1 polymer ?
#
loop_
_entity_poly.entity_id
_entity_poly.type
_entity_poly.pdbx_seq_one_letter_code
_entity_poly.pdbx_strand_id
1 'polypeptide(L)'
;MEEHPEPPENTPRNEDKKTPRILPHIKPRSQPQSAPVEITADNVEKHIHRKEQRGKLKLPNGDVYDITIPAPDEDDIEWAKESFTEDADWRLKQASMAIIDGNLWRLQFLLAVNQQQEGFLDINGFGDKDNDYTLLGHTTLEDDRTDFAALLLSYGADLEIGGSPRWNRTKTRKYTPVGGAVENDQLEILELLLNNGAQFYKEDFEAADHPATKAYLVARFEDLDDGTDVRNLNSPAKHNSKWALLDDFTIAKTSTLPGKMRLTKIFNFLSQEIEKVTEMLEADGDVKNVSHSPLQSFDDVAHKEEIKQAHAKLLEKGGTPEAIETYTRSSNTYSARGNRPSS
;
A
#
# COMPACT_ATOMS: atom_id res chain seq x y z
N MET A 1 52.97 77.90 41.27
CA MET A 1 51.62 78.02 41.88
C MET A 1 50.68 78.19 40.72
N GLU A 2 50.17 77.08 40.21
CA GLU A 2 49.12 77.05 39.21
C GLU A 2 48.06 76.09 39.75
N GLU A 3 46.94 76.68 40.16
CA GLU A 3 45.77 75.99 40.70
C GLU A 3 45.00 75.39 39.53
N HIS A 4 44.91 74.05 39.51
CA HIS A 4 44.04 73.33 38.59
C HIS A 4 42.64 73.20 39.20
N PRO A 5 41.57 73.53 38.44
CA PRO A 5 40.21 73.50 38.94
C PRO A 5 39.65 72.07 38.99
N GLU A 6 38.94 71.77 40.08
CA GLU A 6 38.18 70.52 40.24
C GLU A 6 36.94 70.48 39.32
N PRO A 7 36.60 69.32 38.73
CA PRO A 7 35.37 69.14 37.97
C PRO A 7 34.16 68.84 38.87
N PRO A 8 32.95 69.22 38.44
CA PRO A 8 31.74 69.18 39.27
C PRO A 8 31.14 67.78 39.42
N GLU A 9 30.64 67.52 40.63
CA GLU A 9 29.78 66.40 41.02
C GLU A 9 28.37 66.48 40.43
N ASN A 10 27.75 65.30 40.35
CA ASN A 10 26.32 64.98 40.22
C ASN A 10 25.74 64.75 38.81
N THR A 11 25.78 63.47 38.43
CA THR A 11 24.73 62.84 37.59
C THR A 11 23.88 61.89 38.45
N PRO A 12 22.56 61.85 38.28
CA PRO A 12 21.65 61.09 39.12
C PRO A 12 21.75 59.57 38.88
N ARG A 13 21.66 58.86 40.01
CA ARG A 13 21.60 57.41 40.18
C ARG A 13 20.41 56.84 39.40
N ASN A 14 20.71 56.08 38.35
CA ASN A 14 19.70 55.38 37.54
C ASN A 14 19.17 54.19 38.33
N GLU A 15 17.85 54.15 38.52
CA GLU A 15 17.15 53.11 39.27
C GLU A 15 17.29 51.73 38.61
N ASP A 16 17.43 50.72 39.47
CA ASP A 16 17.53 49.30 39.14
C ASP A 16 16.37 48.83 38.24
N LYS A 17 16.62 48.77 36.93
CA LYS A 17 15.83 47.92 36.03
C LYS A 17 16.14 46.46 36.36
N LYS A 18 15.30 45.85 37.20
CA LYS A 18 15.21 44.40 37.36
C LYS A 18 14.91 43.79 35.99
N THR A 19 15.94 43.30 35.31
CA THR A 19 15.81 42.47 34.13
C THR A 19 15.03 41.21 34.52
N PRO A 20 13.88 40.90 33.90
CA PRO A 20 13.19 39.65 34.16
C PRO A 20 14.14 38.50 33.79
N ARG A 21 14.50 37.71 34.78
CA ARG A 21 15.32 36.50 34.61
C ARG A 21 14.43 35.51 33.85
N ILE A 22 14.55 35.50 32.52
CA ILE A 22 13.95 34.48 31.67
C ILE A 22 14.59 33.16 32.07
N LEU A 23 13.89 32.39 32.91
CA LEU A 23 14.27 31.01 33.17
C LEU A 23 14.21 30.28 31.83
N PRO A 24 15.30 29.59 31.41
CA PRO A 24 15.26 28.82 30.19
C PRO A 24 14.09 27.86 30.26
N HIS A 25 13.27 27.86 29.22
CA HIS A 25 12.15 26.94 29.08
C HIS A 25 12.74 25.52 29.07
N ILE A 26 12.78 24.86 30.24
CA ILE A 26 13.19 23.46 30.34
C ILE A 26 12.11 22.69 29.60
N LYS A 27 12.42 22.25 28.37
CA LYS A 27 11.54 21.34 27.64
C LYS A 27 11.25 20.16 28.57
N PRO A 28 9.97 19.80 28.81
CA PRO A 28 9.65 18.64 29.61
C PRO A 28 10.41 17.46 29.03
N ARG A 29 11.26 16.85 29.88
CA ARG A 29 12.06 15.68 29.53
C ARG A 29 11.06 14.61 29.11
N SER A 30 10.98 14.33 27.82
CA SER A 30 10.13 13.29 27.28
C SER A 30 10.43 12.02 28.07
N GLN A 31 9.45 11.54 28.83
CA GLN A 31 9.61 10.26 29.50
C GLN A 31 9.85 9.21 28.41
N PRO A 32 10.86 8.35 28.56
CA PRO A 32 11.07 7.26 27.63
C PRO A 32 9.77 6.45 27.58
N GLN A 33 9.13 6.39 26.42
CA GLN A 33 8.01 5.50 26.21
C GLN A 33 8.55 4.09 26.46
N SER A 34 8.01 3.41 27.48
CA SER A 34 8.35 2.02 27.76
C SER A 34 8.11 1.23 26.49
N ALA A 35 9.11 0.45 26.07
CA ALA A 35 8.95 -0.44 24.92
C ALA A 35 7.68 -1.29 25.11
N PRO A 36 6.89 -1.53 24.05
CA PRO A 36 5.74 -2.42 24.14
C PRO A 36 6.20 -3.78 24.68
N VAL A 37 5.45 -4.31 25.65
CA VAL A 37 5.75 -5.61 26.25
C VAL A 37 5.45 -6.68 25.21
N GLU A 38 6.45 -7.49 24.90
CA GLU A 38 6.32 -8.61 23.96
C GLU A 38 5.37 -9.70 24.51
N ILE A 39 4.44 -10.16 23.68
CA ILE A 39 3.51 -11.24 24.02
C ILE A 39 4.23 -12.58 23.85
N THR A 40 4.22 -13.40 24.89
CA THR A 40 4.82 -14.74 24.94
C THR A 40 3.84 -15.73 25.57
N ALA A 41 4.11 -17.03 25.42
CA ALA A 41 3.29 -18.08 26.04
C ALA A 41 3.09 -17.87 27.57
N ASP A 42 4.14 -17.42 28.26
CA ASP A 42 4.14 -17.24 29.72
C ASP A 42 3.35 -16.01 30.19
N ASN A 43 3.11 -15.04 29.30
CA ASN A 43 2.44 -13.79 29.65
C ASN A 43 1.15 -13.53 28.87
N VAL A 44 0.77 -14.40 27.93
CA VAL A 44 -0.36 -14.18 27.01
C VAL A 44 -1.65 -13.81 27.74
N GLU A 45 -1.98 -14.49 28.84
CA GLU A 45 -3.19 -14.21 29.63
C GLU A 45 -3.22 -12.78 30.19
N LYS A 46 -2.07 -12.19 30.48
CA LYS A 46 -1.97 -10.81 31.00
C LYS A 46 -2.21 -9.77 29.91
N HIS A 47 -2.01 -10.15 28.64
CA HIS A 47 -2.15 -9.28 27.48
C HIS A 47 -3.47 -9.49 26.73
N ILE A 48 -4.18 -10.59 26.98
CA ILE A 48 -5.50 -10.84 26.39
C ILE A 48 -6.57 -9.95 27.03
N HIS A 49 -7.23 -9.17 26.18
CA HIS A 49 -8.40 -8.39 26.58
C HIS A 49 -9.64 -9.28 26.61
N ARG A 50 -10.12 -9.60 27.82
CA ARG A 50 -11.33 -10.42 28.06
C ARG A 50 -12.67 -9.68 27.83
N LYS A 51 -12.65 -8.62 27.04
CA LYS A 51 -13.84 -7.80 26.73
C LYS A 51 -13.88 -7.52 25.24
N GLU A 52 -15.08 -7.36 24.71
CA GLU A 52 -15.30 -6.87 23.36
C GLU A 52 -14.50 -5.59 23.14
N GLN A 53 -13.79 -5.53 22.02
CA GLN A 53 -13.00 -4.39 21.63
C GLN A 53 -13.66 -3.68 20.46
N ARG A 54 -13.84 -2.37 20.57
CA ARG A 54 -14.27 -1.51 19.47
C ARG A 54 -13.11 -0.63 19.07
N GLY A 55 -12.79 -0.64 17.79
CA GLY A 55 -11.60 0.00 17.26
C GLY A 55 -11.81 0.62 15.90
N LYS A 56 -10.75 1.27 15.43
CA LYS A 56 -10.63 1.88 14.11
C LYS A 56 -9.37 1.33 13.47
N LEU A 57 -9.51 0.63 12.34
CA LEU A 57 -8.40 0.18 11.52
C LEU A 57 -8.03 1.26 10.51
N LYS A 58 -6.74 1.45 10.27
CA LYS A 58 -6.26 2.29 9.18
C LYS A 58 -5.96 1.40 7.98
N LEU A 59 -6.69 1.62 6.88
CA LEU A 59 -6.54 0.83 5.66
C LEU A 59 -5.39 1.36 4.78
N PRO A 60 -4.87 0.55 3.84
CA PRO A 60 -3.81 0.96 2.91
C PRO A 60 -4.10 2.26 2.13
N ASN A 61 -5.34 2.49 1.73
CA ASN A 61 -5.76 3.72 1.04
C ASN A 61 -5.83 4.97 1.95
N GLY A 62 -5.58 4.81 3.25
CA GLY A 62 -5.63 5.85 4.26
C GLY A 62 -6.99 6.02 4.94
N ASP A 63 -8.02 5.32 4.49
CA ASP A 63 -9.35 5.33 5.10
C ASP A 63 -9.33 4.66 6.47
N VAL A 64 -10.40 4.92 7.23
CA VAL A 64 -10.60 4.38 8.57
C VAL A 64 -11.81 3.46 8.55
N TYR A 65 -11.64 2.24 9.01
CA TYR A 65 -12.68 1.21 9.08
C TYR A 65 -13.01 0.92 10.55
N ASP A 66 -14.29 1.04 10.94
CA ASP A 66 -14.73 0.71 12.29
C ASP A 66 -14.86 -0.81 12.43
N ILE A 67 -14.25 -1.39 13.47
CA ILE A 67 -14.24 -2.84 13.71
C ILE A 67 -14.67 -3.16 15.14
N THR A 68 -15.41 -4.26 15.30
CA THR A 68 -15.77 -4.82 16.61
C THR A 68 -15.21 -6.23 16.72
N ILE A 69 -14.24 -6.42 17.63
CA ILE A 69 -13.63 -7.72 17.89
C ILE A 69 -14.33 -8.32 19.12
N PRO A 70 -14.93 -9.52 19.02
CA PRO A 70 -15.60 -10.16 20.14
C PRO A 70 -14.62 -10.46 21.29
N ALA A 71 -15.15 -10.62 22.50
CA ALA A 71 -14.35 -11.10 23.62
C ALA A 71 -13.96 -12.57 23.38
N PRO A 72 -12.73 -12.99 23.69
CA PRO A 72 -12.36 -14.40 23.65
C PRO A 72 -13.05 -15.18 24.76
N ASP A 73 -13.34 -16.45 24.49
CA ASP A 73 -13.68 -17.42 25.52
C ASP A 73 -12.43 -18.12 26.08
N GLU A 74 -12.60 -19.13 26.94
CA GLU A 74 -11.45 -19.85 27.51
C GLU A 74 -10.79 -20.77 26.48
N ASP A 75 -11.54 -21.31 25.51
CA ASP A 75 -11.01 -22.16 24.44
C ASP A 75 -10.08 -21.34 23.53
N ASP A 76 -10.45 -20.10 23.23
CA ASP A 76 -9.61 -19.13 22.51
C ASP A 76 -8.30 -18.83 23.24
N ILE A 77 -8.33 -18.73 24.58
CA ILE A 77 -7.14 -18.46 25.40
C ILE A 77 -6.21 -19.68 25.43
N GLU A 78 -6.75 -20.90 25.56
CA GLU A 78 -5.96 -22.12 25.48
C GLU A 78 -5.33 -22.30 24.10
N TRP A 79 -6.10 -22.09 23.04
CA TRP A 79 -5.62 -22.11 21.66
C TRP A 79 -4.51 -21.06 21.42
N ALA A 80 -4.64 -19.86 21.99
CA ALA A 80 -3.62 -18.82 21.86
C ALA A 80 -2.29 -19.23 22.50
N LYS A 81 -2.31 -19.96 23.63
CA LYS A 81 -1.09 -20.51 24.24
C LYS A 81 -0.45 -21.58 23.36
N GLU A 82 -1.25 -22.48 22.80
CA GLU A 82 -0.80 -23.55 21.90
C GLU A 82 -0.10 -22.96 20.66
N SER A 83 -0.57 -21.83 20.14
CA SER A 83 0.05 -21.19 18.96
C SER A 83 1.53 -20.83 19.11
N PHE A 84 2.05 -20.68 20.34
CA PHE A 84 3.46 -20.40 20.59
C PHE A 84 4.35 -21.66 20.57
N THR A 85 3.77 -22.84 20.75
CA THR A 85 4.51 -24.11 20.70
C THR A 85 4.52 -24.72 19.31
N GLU A 86 3.63 -24.26 18.45
CA GLU A 86 3.43 -24.76 17.09
C GLU A 86 4.27 -23.99 16.05
N ASP A 87 4.41 -24.60 14.88
CA ASP A 87 5.15 -24.02 13.75
C ASP A 87 4.30 -23.03 12.92
N ALA A 88 4.96 -22.38 11.95
CA ALA A 88 4.32 -21.38 11.11
C ALA A 88 3.23 -21.98 10.20
N ASP A 89 3.39 -23.23 9.74
CA ASP A 89 2.41 -23.91 8.89
C ASP A 89 1.13 -24.19 9.68
N TRP A 90 1.24 -24.64 10.93
CA TRP A 90 0.10 -24.82 11.82
C TRP A 90 -0.62 -23.48 12.06
N ARG A 91 0.12 -22.42 12.38
CA ARG A 91 -0.48 -21.09 12.64
C ARG A 91 -1.20 -20.54 11.41
N LEU A 92 -0.63 -20.73 10.23
CA LEU A 92 -1.24 -20.33 8.96
C LEU A 92 -2.54 -21.09 8.69
N LYS A 93 -2.54 -22.41 8.91
CA LYS A 93 -3.75 -23.23 8.82
C LYS A 93 -4.83 -22.77 9.78
N GLN A 94 -4.46 -22.44 11.02
CA GLN A 94 -5.42 -21.99 12.01
C GLN A 94 -5.92 -20.56 11.73
N ALA A 95 -5.11 -19.69 11.12
CA ALA A 95 -5.57 -18.39 10.63
C ALA A 95 -6.67 -18.56 9.57
N SER A 96 -6.51 -19.51 8.64
CA SER A 96 -7.56 -19.86 7.68
C SER A 96 -8.81 -20.42 8.36
N MET A 97 -8.67 -21.33 9.32
CA MET A 97 -9.82 -21.87 10.07
C MET A 97 -10.54 -20.77 10.84
N ALA A 98 -9.82 -19.82 11.44
CA ALA A 98 -10.42 -18.68 12.12
C ALA A 98 -11.28 -17.81 11.17
N ILE A 99 -10.87 -17.66 9.91
CA ILE A 99 -11.67 -16.97 8.88
C ILE A 99 -12.91 -17.80 8.54
N ILE A 100 -12.76 -19.09 8.28
CA ILE A 100 -13.87 -19.99 7.92
C ILE A 100 -14.91 -20.04 9.05
N ASP A 101 -14.46 -20.29 10.27
CA ASP A 101 -15.30 -20.42 11.47
C ASP A 101 -15.88 -19.07 11.94
N GLY A 102 -15.41 -17.94 11.39
CA GLY A 102 -15.87 -16.61 11.79
C GLY A 102 -15.32 -16.16 13.16
N ASN A 103 -14.18 -16.69 13.59
CA ASN A 103 -13.50 -16.29 14.81
C ASN A 103 -12.52 -15.14 14.56
N LEU A 104 -13.05 -13.91 14.54
CA LEU A 104 -12.26 -12.69 14.28
C LEU A 104 -11.20 -12.42 15.35
N TRP A 105 -11.46 -12.84 16.59
CA TRP A 105 -10.52 -12.67 17.69
C TRP A 105 -9.25 -13.49 17.48
N ARG A 106 -9.36 -14.78 17.11
CA ARG A 106 -8.19 -15.63 16.84
C ARG A 106 -7.32 -15.09 15.72
N LEU A 107 -7.94 -14.59 14.64
CA LEU A 107 -7.18 -13.97 13.55
C LEU A 107 -6.45 -12.71 14.04
N GLN A 108 -7.13 -11.83 14.76
CA GLN A 108 -6.51 -10.62 15.31
C GLN A 108 -5.37 -10.94 16.26
N PHE A 109 -5.51 -11.98 17.09
CA PHE A 109 -4.45 -12.41 17.99
C PHE A 109 -3.18 -12.80 17.21
N LEU A 110 -3.28 -13.68 16.21
CA LEU A 110 -2.11 -14.11 15.42
C LEU A 110 -1.43 -12.93 14.72
N LEU A 111 -2.23 -12.03 14.14
CA LEU A 111 -1.73 -10.83 13.47
C LEU A 111 -1.00 -9.88 14.45
N ALA A 112 -1.55 -9.69 15.65
CA ALA A 112 -0.94 -8.86 16.69
C ALA A 112 0.38 -9.42 17.20
N VAL A 113 0.50 -10.74 17.34
CA VAL A 113 1.78 -11.40 17.68
C VAL A 113 2.77 -11.28 16.52
N ASN A 114 2.32 -11.45 15.27
CA ASN A 114 3.18 -11.32 14.08
C ASN A 114 3.78 -9.91 13.91
N GLN A 115 3.12 -8.85 14.38
CA GLN A 115 3.72 -7.51 14.42
C GLN A 115 4.88 -7.38 15.42
N GLN A 116 4.94 -8.25 16.42
CA GLN A 116 5.97 -8.25 17.46
C GLN A 116 7.09 -9.27 17.18
N GLN A 117 6.75 -10.37 16.52
CA GLN A 117 7.64 -11.48 16.21
C GLN A 117 7.62 -11.75 14.70
N GLU A 118 8.66 -11.30 14.01
CA GLU A 118 8.81 -11.51 12.57
C GLU A 118 8.80 -13.01 12.24
N GLY A 119 7.99 -13.39 11.24
CA GLY A 119 7.87 -14.79 10.82
C GLY A 119 6.95 -15.65 11.70
N PHE A 120 6.20 -15.05 12.64
CA PHE A 120 5.19 -15.78 13.40
C PHE A 120 4.08 -16.28 12.46
N LEU A 121 3.58 -15.43 11.56
CA LEU A 121 2.55 -15.75 10.57
C LEU A 121 2.92 -15.16 9.21
N ASP A 122 2.91 -15.98 8.16
CA ASP A 122 2.95 -15.49 6.78
C ASP A 122 1.55 -15.05 6.35
N ILE A 123 1.27 -13.74 6.42
CA ILE A 123 -0.05 -13.18 6.09
C ILE A 123 -0.45 -13.47 4.64
N ASN A 124 0.53 -13.62 3.75
CA ASN A 124 0.33 -13.90 2.34
C ASN A 124 0.47 -15.39 2.01
N GLY A 125 0.65 -16.23 3.04
CA GLY A 125 0.75 -17.67 2.91
C GLY A 125 -0.59 -18.31 2.52
N PHE A 126 -0.50 -19.54 2.05
CA PHE A 126 -1.66 -20.39 1.73
C PHE A 126 -2.04 -21.24 2.94
N GLY A 127 -3.30 -21.18 3.36
CA GLY A 127 -3.79 -21.80 4.60
C GLY A 127 -3.44 -23.27 4.78
N ASP A 128 -3.76 -24.09 3.77
CA ASP A 128 -3.48 -25.53 3.76
C ASP A 128 -2.94 -25.91 2.36
N LYS A 129 -2.18 -27.00 2.27
CA LYS A 129 -1.71 -27.57 0.99
C LYS A 129 -2.85 -27.98 0.06
N ASP A 130 -4.05 -28.14 0.61
CA ASP A 130 -5.28 -28.44 -0.10
C ASP A 130 -6.13 -27.20 -0.39
N ASN A 131 -5.90 -26.10 0.35
CA ASN A 131 -6.61 -24.84 0.16
C ASN A 131 -5.70 -23.89 -0.62
N ASP A 132 -5.95 -23.82 -1.92
CA ASP A 132 -5.22 -22.95 -2.83
C ASP A 132 -5.56 -21.45 -2.62
N TYR A 133 -5.91 -20.97 -1.43
CA TYR A 133 -6.26 -19.57 -1.15
C TYR A 133 -5.29 -18.95 -0.14
N THR A 134 -4.95 -17.67 -0.36
CA THR A 134 -4.32 -16.85 0.68
C THR A 134 -5.31 -16.57 1.80
N LEU A 135 -4.84 -16.06 2.94
CA LEU A 135 -5.75 -15.61 4.01
C LEU A 135 -6.77 -14.59 3.49
N LEU A 136 -6.34 -13.65 2.65
CA LEU A 136 -7.24 -12.67 2.05
C LEU A 136 -8.18 -13.31 1.01
N GLY A 137 -7.75 -14.35 0.30
CA GLY A 137 -8.64 -15.13 -0.56
C GLY A 137 -9.70 -15.91 0.24
N HIS A 138 -9.35 -16.42 1.42
CA HIS A 138 -10.31 -17.15 2.27
C HIS A 138 -11.48 -16.28 2.73
N THR A 139 -11.29 -14.95 2.87
CA THR A 139 -12.40 -14.07 3.22
C THR A 139 -13.46 -14.00 2.13
N THR A 140 -13.16 -14.48 0.91
CA THR A 140 -14.12 -14.43 -0.20
C THR A 140 -14.97 -15.70 -0.34
N LEU A 141 -14.76 -16.70 0.51
CA LEU A 141 -15.42 -18.00 0.42
C LEU A 141 -16.71 -18.06 1.23
N GLU A 142 -16.83 -17.20 2.23
CA GLU A 142 -17.95 -17.16 3.18
C GLU A 142 -18.52 -15.74 3.21
N ASP A 143 -19.83 -15.64 3.38
CA ASP A 143 -20.51 -14.35 3.51
C ASP A 143 -20.10 -13.63 4.82
N ASP A 144 -20.32 -12.31 4.86
CA ASP A 144 -20.07 -11.47 6.04
C ASP A 144 -18.63 -11.52 6.59
N ARG A 145 -17.63 -11.62 5.71
CA ARG A 145 -16.18 -11.62 6.07
C ARG A 145 -15.47 -10.30 5.82
N THR A 146 -16.20 -9.21 5.64
CA THR A 146 -15.64 -7.86 5.40
C THR A 146 -14.71 -7.41 6.52
N ASP A 147 -15.03 -7.68 7.78
CA ASP A 147 -14.18 -7.33 8.93
C ASP A 147 -12.84 -8.09 8.91
N PHE A 148 -12.84 -9.35 8.46
CA PHE A 148 -11.62 -10.15 8.30
C PHE A 148 -10.73 -9.58 7.19
N ALA A 149 -11.33 -9.23 6.05
CA ALA A 149 -10.61 -8.61 4.94
C ALA A 149 -10.02 -7.26 5.36
N ALA A 150 -10.80 -6.39 6.02
CA ALA A 150 -10.33 -5.11 6.52
C ALA A 150 -9.17 -5.27 7.52
N LEU A 151 -9.27 -6.25 8.42
CA LEU A 151 -8.22 -6.58 9.36
C LEU A 151 -6.94 -7.02 8.65
N LEU A 152 -7.00 -7.98 7.72
CA LEU A 152 -5.85 -8.45 6.95
C LEU A 152 -5.18 -7.32 6.15
N LEU A 153 -5.96 -6.46 5.49
CA LEU A 153 -5.46 -5.30 4.76
C LEU A 153 -4.73 -4.31 5.66
N SER A 154 -5.26 -4.07 6.87
CA SER A 154 -4.60 -3.17 7.84
C SER A 154 -3.25 -3.70 8.35
N TYR A 155 -3.01 -5.02 8.23
CA TYR A 155 -1.74 -5.67 8.54
C TYR A 155 -0.86 -5.93 7.30
N GLY A 156 -1.26 -5.42 6.13
CA GLY A 156 -0.44 -5.46 4.91
C GLY A 156 -0.58 -6.73 4.07
N ALA A 157 -1.72 -7.41 4.12
CA ALA A 157 -2.03 -8.46 3.16
C ALA A 157 -1.96 -7.94 1.71
N ASP A 158 -1.36 -8.73 0.81
CA ASP A 158 -1.18 -8.39 -0.59
C ASP A 158 -2.48 -8.68 -1.38
N LEU A 159 -2.93 -7.67 -2.13
CA LEU A 159 -4.14 -7.71 -2.94
C LEU A 159 -4.01 -8.54 -4.22
N GLU A 160 -2.77 -8.76 -4.67
CA GLU A 160 -2.48 -9.39 -5.97
C GLU A 160 -2.05 -10.85 -5.84
N ILE A 161 -1.73 -11.31 -4.62
CA ILE A 161 -1.38 -12.71 -4.39
C ILE A 161 -2.66 -13.54 -4.42
N GLY A 162 -2.91 -14.07 -5.60
CA GLY A 162 -3.95 -15.06 -5.83
C GLY A 162 -3.52 -16.48 -5.46
N GLY A 163 -4.51 -17.36 -5.51
CA GLY A 163 -4.42 -18.77 -5.15
C GLY A 163 -3.34 -19.60 -5.85
N SER A 164 -3.05 -20.77 -5.28
CA SER A 164 -2.02 -21.67 -5.79
C SER A 164 -2.34 -22.13 -7.23
N PRO A 165 -1.31 -22.29 -8.08
CA PRO A 165 -1.48 -22.61 -9.49
C PRO A 165 -1.98 -24.04 -9.75
N ARG A 166 -2.27 -24.87 -8.74
CA ARG A 166 -2.74 -26.25 -8.97
C ARG A 166 -4.11 -26.31 -9.65
N TRP A 167 -5.01 -25.38 -9.38
CA TRP A 167 -6.27 -25.21 -10.14
C TRP A 167 -6.08 -24.60 -11.53
N ASN A 168 -4.85 -24.21 -11.91
CA ASN A 168 -4.52 -23.64 -13.22
C ASN A 168 -4.41 -24.71 -14.33
N ARG A 169 -5.35 -25.68 -14.38
CA ARG A 169 -5.46 -26.58 -15.54
C ARG A 169 -6.02 -25.87 -16.77
N THR A 170 -6.73 -24.75 -16.59
CA THR A 170 -7.41 -24.00 -17.66
C THR A 170 -6.61 -22.82 -18.21
N LYS A 171 -5.45 -22.46 -17.67
CA LYS A 171 -4.67 -21.25 -18.07
C LYS A 171 -5.42 -19.92 -17.94
N THR A 172 -6.60 -19.92 -17.33
CA THR A 172 -7.35 -18.69 -17.00
C THR A 172 -6.71 -18.06 -15.77
N ARG A 173 -6.66 -16.73 -15.73
CA ARG A 173 -5.99 -15.96 -14.66
C ARG A 173 -6.52 -16.36 -13.28
N LYS A 174 -5.60 -16.25 -12.32
CA LYS A 174 -5.64 -16.75 -10.95
C LYS A 174 -6.81 -16.19 -10.14
N TYR A 175 -7.30 -16.99 -9.20
CA TYR A 175 -8.15 -16.61 -8.07
C TYR A 175 -7.46 -15.55 -7.18
N THR A 176 -7.44 -14.29 -7.62
CA THR A 176 -7.12 -13.16 -6.75
C THR A 176 -8.26 -12.95 -5.75
N PRO A 177 -8.04 -12.26 -4.63
CA PRO A 177 -9.13 -11.85 -3.75
C PRO A 177 -10.24 -11.09 -4.49
N VAL A 178 -9.91 -10.27 -5.50
CA VAL A 178 -10.91 -9.59 -6.33
C VAL A 178 -11.74 -10.58 -7.13
N GLY A 179 -11.10 -11.55 -7.80
CA GLY A 179 -11.81 -12.59 -8.55
C GLY A 179 -12.74 -13.41 -7.65
N GLY A 180 -12.25 -13.83 -6.47
CA GLY A 180 -13.06 -14.56 -5.49
C GLY A 180 -14.27 -13.76 -5.00
N ALA A 181 -14.12 -12.46 -4.71
CA ALA A 181 -15.23 -11.61 -4.30
C ALA A 181 -16.27 -11.41 -5.43
N VAL A 182 -15.81 -11.33 -6.69
CA VAL A 182 -16.69 -11.22 -7.86
C VAL A 182 -17.48 -12.51 -8.10
N GLU A 183 -16.82 -13.66 -8.08
CA GLU A 183 -17.45 -14.96 -8.31
C GLU A 183 -18.53 -15.28 -7.26
N ASN A 184 -18.32 -14.83 -6.02
CA ASN A 184 -19.23 -15.08 -4.90
C ASN A 184 -20.22 -13.93 -4.62
N ASP A 185 -20.34 -12.94 -5.52
CA ASP A 185 -21.26 -11.77 -5.39
C ASP A 185 -21.08 -10.96 -4.10
N GLN A 186 -19.86 -10.88 -3.58
CA GLN A 186 -19.55 -10.23 -2.30
C GLN A 186 -19.17 -8.76 -2.49
N LEU A 187 -20.20 -7.94 -2.74
CA LEU A 187 -20.06 -6.53 -3.09
C LEU A 187 -19.26 -5.72 -2.06
N GLU A 188 -19.48 -5.92 -0.76
CA GLU A 188 -18.78 -5.17 0.29
C GLU A 188 -17.27 -5.47 0.30
N ILE A 189 -16.90 -6.74 0.14
CA ILE A 189 -15.49 -7.15 0.08
C ILE A 189 -14.87 -6.67 -1.23
N LEU A 190 -15.58 -6.81 -2.36
CA LEU A 190 -15.14 -6.30 -3.65
C LEU A 190 -14.87 -4.80 -3.60
N GLU A 191 -15.81 -4.01 -3.05
CA GLU A 191 -15.64 -2.58 -2.87
C GLU A 191 -14.44 -2.25 -1.98
N LEU A 192 -14.30 -2.94 -0.85
CA LEU A 192 -13.16 -2.77 0.07
C LEU A 192 -11.82 -3.03 -0.65
N LEU A 193 -11.70 -4.10 -1.41
CA LEU A 193 -10.49 -4.46 -2.16
C LEU A 193 -10.17 -3.41 -3.23
N LEU A 194 -11.15 -3.03 -4.06
CA LEU A 194 -10.97 -2.04 -5.12
C LEU A 194 -10.62 -0.66 -4.58
N ASN A 195 -11.23 -0.24 -3.46
CA ASN A 195 -10.90 1.02 -2.78
C ASN A 195 -9.49 1.02 -2.18
N ASN A 196 -8.92 -0.16 -1.92
CA ASN A 196 -7.54 -0.34 -1.44
C ASN A 196 -6.51 -0.59 -2.55
N GLY A 197 -6.93 -0.47 -3.82
CA GLY A 197 -6.02 -0.48 -4.97
C GLY A 197 -5.84 -1.84 -5.64
N ALA A 198 -6.66 -2.84 -5.29
CA ALA A 198 -6.58 -4.18 -5.87
C ALA A 198 -6.88 -4.15 -7.37
N GLN A 199 -6.04 -4.75 -8.20
CA GLN A 199 -6.24 -4.70 -9.65
C GLN A 199 -7.49 -5.49 -10.04
N PHE A 200 -8.20 -4.92 -11.01
CA PHE A 200 -9.39 -5.52 -11.59
C PHE A 200 -9.16 -5.69 -13.09
N TYR A 201 -9.39 -6.90 -13.57
CA TYR A 201 -9.12 -7.33 -14.94
C TYR A 201 -10.42 -7.63 -15.71
N LYS A 202 -10.29 -7.77 -17.04
CA LYS A 202 -11.42 -8.11 -17.92
C LYS A 202 -11.98 -9.50 -17.59
N GLU A 203 -11.11 -10.43 -17.26
CA GLU A 203 -11.48 -11.80 -16.90
C GLU A 203 -12.32 -11.84 -15.62
N ASP A 204 -12.03 -10.97 -14.64
CA ASP A 204 -12.86 -10.84 -13.43
C ASP A 204 -14.27 -10.35 -13.81
N PHE A 205 -14.37 -9.37 -14.71
CA PHE A 205 -15.67 -8.90 -15.21
C PHE A 205 -16.45 -9.99 -15.98
N GLU A 206 -15.75 -10.82 -16.74
CA GLU A 206 -16.36 -11.94 -17.46
C GLU A 206 -16.82 -13.05 -16.50
N ALA A 207 -16.12 -13.25 -15.39
CA ALA A 207 -16.50 -14.17 -14.31
C ALA A 207 -17.66 -13.64 -13.44
N ALA A 208 -18.01 -12.35 -13.54
CA ALA A 208 -19.15 -11.76 -12.85
C ALA A 208 -20.48 -12.27 -13.43
N ASP A 209 -20.89 -13.47 -13.00
CA ASP A 209 -22.16 -14.09 -13.40
C ASP A 209 -23.37 -13.47 -12.68
N HIS A 210 -23.15 -12.83 -11.53
CA HIS A 210 -24.20 -12.22 -10.74
C HIS A 210 -24.63 -10.83 -11.27
N PRO A 211 -25.94 -10.57 -11.49
CA PRO A 211 -26.41 -9.29 -12.01
C PRO A 211 -26.07 -8.07 -11.14
N ALA A 212 -26.05 -8.23 -9.81
CA ALA A 212 -25.76 -7.15 -8.87
C ALA A 212 -24.28 -6.72 -8.96
N THR A 213 -23.36 -7.69 -8.82
CA THR A 213 -21.93 -7.46 -9.08
C THR A 213 -21.66 -6.88 -10.46
N LYS A 214 -22.28 -7.41 -11.51
CA LYS A 214 -22.10 -6.87 -12.86
C LYS A 214 -22.60 -5.43 -13.00
N ALA A 215 -23.76 -5.10 -12.44
CA ALA A 215 -24.28 -3.74 -12.45
C ALA A 215 -23.37 -2.78 -11.67
N TYR A 216 -22.87 -3.21 -10.50
CA TYR A 216 -21.90 -2.46 -9.72
C TYR A 216 -20.62 -2.21 -10.53
N LEU A 217 -20.06 -3.23 -11.17
CA LEU A 217 -18.85 -3.11 -11.99
C LEU A 217 -19.07 -2.18 -13.20
N VAL A 218 -20.20 -2.27 -13.88
CA VAL A 218 -20.56 -1.36 -14.98
C VAL A 218 -20.66 0.09 -14.48
N ALA A 219 -21.33 0.32 -13.36
CA ALA A 219 -21.48 1.64 -12.76
C ALA A 219 -20.17 2.20 -12.21
N ARG A 220 -19.30 1.35 -11.66
CA ARG A 220 -17.99 1.76 -11.13
C ARG A 220 -16.99 2.06 -12.24
N PHE A 221 -17.11 1.37 -13.36
CA PHE A 221 -16.20 1.46 -14.49
C PHE A 221 -16.90 1.95 -15.76
N GLU A 222 -17.75 2.99 -15.67
CA GLU A 222 -18.70 3.54 -16.69
C GLU A 222 -18.30 3.51 -18.18
N ASP A 223 -17.03 3.30 -18.54
CA ASP A 223 -16.53 3.18 -19.92
C ASP A 223 -15.97 1.78 -20.27
N LEU A 224 -16.58 0.69 -19.79
CA LEU A 224 -16.13 -0.68 -20.13
C LEU A 224 -16.38 -1.09 -21.61
N ASP A 225 -16.87 -0.21 -22.48
CA ASP A 225 -17.49 -0.61 -23.76
C ASP A 225 -16.56 -0.77 -24.98
N ASP A 226 -15.23 -0.60 -24.87
CA ASP A 226 -14.35 -0.56 -26.06
C ASP A 226 -13.63 -1.85 -26.49
N GLY A 227 -13.89 -3.01 -25.88
CA GLY A 227 -13.36 -4.30 -26.37
C GLY A 227 -11.84 -4.50 -26.28
N THR A 228 -11.10 -3.67 -25.52
CA THR A 228 -9.65 -3.85 -25.32
C THR A 228 -9.33 -4.99 -24.33
N ASP A 229 -8.39 -5.88 -24.70
CA ASP A 229 -8.16 -7.19 -24.08
C ASP A 229 -7.36 -7.21 -22.77
N VAL A 230 -6.78 -6.07 -22.34
CA VAL A 230 -6.07 -6.02 -21.05
C VAL A 230 -6.38 -4.69 -20.38
N ARG A 231 -7.38 -4.70 -19.50
CA ARG A 231 -7.67 -3.55 -18.65
C ARG A 231 -7.24 -3.88 -17.25
N ASN A 232 -6.06 -3.42 -16.85
CA ASN A 232 -5.87 -3.12 -15.43
C ASN A 232 -6.64 -1.81 -15.20
N LEU A 233 -7.92 -1.91 -14.80
CA LEU A 233 -8.79 -0.75 -14.60
C LEU A 233 -8.33 0.15 -13.43
N ASN A 234 -7.44 -0.38 -12.60
CA ASN A 234 -6.73 0.36 -11.54
C ASN A 234 -5.39 0.94 -12.01
N SER A 235 -5.04 0.82 -13.29
CA SER A 235 -4.03 1.70 -13.84
C SER A 235 -4.50 3.14 -13.64
N PRO A 236 -3.70 4.01 -13.00
CA PRO A 236 -4.10 5.36 -12.59
C PRO A 236 -4.41 6.32 -13.76
N ALA A 237 -4.62 5.79 -14.96
CA ALA A 237 -5.08 6.50 -16.14
C ALA A 237 -6.36 7.32 -15.91
N LYS A 238 -7.21 7.01 -14.92
CA LYS A 238 -8.47 7.75 -14.67
C LYS A 238 -8.59 8.53 -13.35
N HIS A 239 -7.67 8.41 -12.38
CA HIS A 239 -7.70 9.27 -11.19
C HIS A 239 -7.12 10.66 -11.49
N ASN A 240 -7.93 11.60 -12.01
CA ASN A 240 -7.57 13.00 -12.25
C ASN A 240 -6.15 13.20 -12.81
N SER A 241 -5.71 12.26 -13.66
CA SER A 241 -4.33 12.21 -14.11
C SER A 241 -4.06 13.40 -15.01
N LYS A 242 -3.13 14.26 -14.61
CA LYS A 242 -2.74 15.43 -15.39
C LYS A 242 -1.47 15.10 -16.14
N TRP A 243 -1.50 15.35 -17.44
CA TRP A 243 -0.32 15.26 -18.29
C TRP A 243 0.33 16.64 -18.38
N ALA A 244 1.63 16.69 -18.09
CA ALA A 244 2.45 17.89 -18.20
C ALA A 244 3.59 17.64 -19.18
N LEU A 245 3.70 18.51 -20.18
CA LEU A 245 4.87 18.57 -21.05
C LEU A 245 6.04 19.09 -20.21
N LEU A 246 7.15 18.36 -20.18
CA LEU A 246 8.38 18.81 -19.53
C LEU A 246 9.35 19.43 -20.55
N ASP A 247 9.53 18.76 -21.68
CA ASP A 247 10.30 19.22 -22.84
C ASP A 247 9.82 18.51 -24.12
N ASP A 248 10.51 18.73 -25.23
CA ASP A 248 10.16 18.19 -26.55
C ASP A 248 10.10 16.65 -26.61
N PHE A 249 10.80 15.96 -25.72
CA PHE A 249 10.94 14.50 -25.70
C PHE A 249 10.40 13.86 -24.41
N THR A 250 9.95 14.66 -23.46
CA THR A 250 9.62 14.20 -22.10
C THR A 250 8.24 14.68 -21.67
N ILE A 251 7.43 13.74 -21.20
CA ILE A 251 6.11 14.01 -20.63
C ILE A 251 5.95 13.35 -19.27
N ALA A 252 5.32 14.07 -18.34
CA ALA A 252 4.95 13.54 -17.04
C ALA A 252 3.45 13.26 -16.95
N LYS A 253 3.09 12.09 -16.42
CA LYS A 253 1.74 11.73 -15.99
C LYS A 253 1.70 11.80 -14.47
N THR A 254 0.93 12.74 -13.94
CA THR A 254 0.79 12.96 -12.50
C THR A 254 -0.57 12.50 -12.04
N SER A 255 -0.61 11.60 -11.06
CA SER A 255 -1.84 11.09 -10.45
C SER A 255 -1.83 11.44 -8.97
N THR A 256 -2.90 12.03 -8.47
CA THR A 256 -3.08 12.27 -7.03
C THR A 256 -3.94 11.14 -6.47
N LEU A 257 -3.37 10.37 -5.56
CA LEU A 257 -4.06 9.29 -4.86
C LEU A 257 -4.69 9.83 -3.55
N PRO A 258 -5.78 9.21 -3.07
CA PRO A 258 -6.28 9.42 -1.71
C PRO A 258 -5.13 9.23 -0.69
N GLY A 259 -5.15 10.02 0.39
CA GLY A 259 -4.08 9.94 1.40
C GLY A 259 -2.84 10.81 1.13
N LYS A 260 -2.95 11.83 0.26
CA LYS A 260 -1.91 12.84 0.00
C LYS A 260 -0.66 12.29 -0.69
N MET A 261 -0.81 11.26 -1.53
CA MET A 261 0.31 10.76 -2.33
C MET A 261 0.17 11.25 -3.77
N ARG A 262 1.26 11.73 -4.35
CA ARG A 262 1.34 12.10 -5.76
C ARG A 262 2.29 11.14 -6.45
N LEU A 263 1.76 10.41 -7.42
CA LEU A 263 2.55 9.52 -8.25
C LEU A 263 2.82 10.23 -9.59
N THR A 264 4.10 10.39 -9.91
CA THR A 264 4.53 10.99 -11.16
C THR A 264 5.32 9.95 -11.96
N LYS A 265 4.79 9.56 -13.13
CA LYS A 265 5.54 8.78 -14.11
C LYS A 265 6.07 9.71 -15.18
N ILE A 266 7.37 9.68 -15.39
CA ILE A 266 8.07 10.50 -16.38
C ILE A 266 8.47 9.56 -17.51
N PHE A 267 8.05 9.88 -18.73
CA PHE A 267 8.38 9.13 -19.93
C PHE A 267 9.36 9.96 -20.75
N ASN A 268 10.59 9.48 -20.87
CA ASN A 268 11.61 10.10 -21.69
C ASN A 268 11.77 9.31 -23.00
N PHE A 269 11.27 9.86 -24.10
CA PHE A 269 11.31 9.21 -25.41
C PHE A 269 12.69 9.25 -26.05
N LEU A 270 13.59 10.13 -25.60
CA LEU A 270 14.96 10.18 -26.08
C LEU A 270 15.81 9.07 -25.46
N SER A 271 15.72 8.87 -24.14
CA SER A 271 16.44 7.78 -23.44
C SER A 271 15.71 6.44 -23.46
N GLN A 272 14.43 6.44 -23.83
CA GLN A 272 13.54 5.27 -23.81
C GLN A 272 13.38 4.68 -22.40
N GLU A 273 13.28 5.56 -21.41
CA GLU A 273 13.18 5.20 -19.99
C GLU A 273 11.91 5.77 -19.37
N ILE A 274 11.37 5.01 -18.41
CA ILE A 274 10.31 5.42 -17.51
C ILE A 274 10.92 5.60 -16.13
N GLU A 275 10.77 6.80 -15.58
CA GLU A 275 11.05 7.07 -14.19
C GLU A 275 9.74 7.16 -13.41
N LYS A 276 9.68 6.49 -12.26
CA LYS A 276 8.53 6.55 -11.36
C LYS A 276 8.94 7.25 -10.07
N VAL A 277 8.36 8.42 -9.85
CA VAL A 277 8.56 9.25 -8.67
C VAL A 277 7.31 9.18 -7.80
N THR A 278 7.48 8.84 -6.53
CA THR A 278 6.41 8.86 -5.54
C THR A 278 6.67 9.97 -4.54
N GLU A 279 5.73 10.89 -4.43
CA GLU A 279 5.81 12.05 -3.54
C GLU A 279 4.75 11.91 -2.45
N MET A 280 5.17 12.00 -1.19
CA MET A 280 4.28 12.10 -0.04
C MET A 280 4.03 13.57 0.23
N LEU A 281 2.77 14.00 0.23
CA LEU A 281 2.37 15.38 0.44
C LEU A 281 1.88 15.62 1.88
N GLU A 282 2.11 16.82 2.39
CA GLU A 282 1.55 17.33 3.63
C GLU A 282 0.09 17.82 3.45
N ALA A 283 -0.53 18.30 4.53
CA ALA A 283 -1.93 18.74 4.50
C ALA A 283 -2.19 19.95 3.60
N ASP A 284 -1.19 20.80 3.43
CA ASP A 284 -1.18 21.97 2.56
C ASP A 284 -0.79 21.63 1.11
N GLY A 285 -0.37 20.39 0.84
CA GLY A 285 0.07 19.94 -0.48
C GLY A 285 1.58 20.03 -0.70
N ASP A 286 2.36 20.45 0.30
CA ASP A 286 3.82 20.51 0.19
C ASP A 286 4.43 19.10 0.18
N VAL A 287 5.53 18.93 -0.55
CA VAL A 287 6.21 17.63 -0.67
C VAL A 287 7.01 17.36 0.60
N LYS A 288 6.57 16.36 1.37
CA LYS A 288 7.24 15.89 2.59
C LYS A 288 8.39 14.95 2.30
N ASN A 289 8.18 14.03 1.36
CA ASN A 289 9.17 13.01 1.01
C ASN A 289 9.04 12.65 -0.47
N VAL A 290 10.15 12.27 -1.08
CA VAL A 290 10.25 11.85 -2.48
C VAL A 290 11.01 10.53 -2.53
N SER A 291 10.45 9.55 -3.22
CA SER A 291 11.16 8.31 -3.55
C SER A 291 11.15 8.07 -5.05
N HIS A 292 12.28 7.58 -5.55
CA HIS A 292 12.48 7.23 -6.95
C HIS A 292 12.52 5.72 -7.06
N SER A 293 11.73 5.17 -7.98
CA SER A 293 11.88 3.76 -8.36
C SER A 293 13.07 3.62 -9.32
N PRO A 294 13.66 2.41 -9.44
CA PRO A 294 14.63 2.15 -10.49
C PRO A 294 14.07 2.52 -11.87
N LEU A 295 14.93 3.06 -12.73
CA LEU A 295 14.59 3.35 -14.13
C LEU A 295 14.13 2.06 -14.82
N GLN A 296 13.03 2.15 -15.55
CA GLN A 296 12.48 1.05 -16.33
C GLN A 296 12.69 1.35 -17.81
N SER A 297 13.07 0.35 -18.60
CA SER A 297 13.20 0.50 -20.06
C SER A 297 11.83 0.42 -20.75
N PHE A 298 11.67 1.12 -21.88
CA PHE A 298 10.51 0.96 -22.77
C PHE A 298 10.36 -0.45 -23.36
N ASP A 299 11.43 -1.25 -23.34
CA ASP A 299 11.38 -2.66 -23.74
C ASP A 299 10.55 -3.53 -22.77
N ASP A 300 10.24 -3.03 -21.57
CA ASP A 300 9.40 -3.75 -20.62
C ASP A 300 7.96 -3.89 -21.15
N VAL A 301 7.54 -5.14 -21.33
CA VAL A 301 6.25 -5.50 -21.93
C VAL A 301 5.08 -4.96 -21.12
N ALA A 302 5.25 -4.73 -19.82
CA ALA A 302 4.18 -4.23 -18.94
C ALA A 302 3.72 -2.79 -19.29
N HIS A 303 4.52 -2.00 -20.00
CA HIS A 303 4.26 -0.56 -20.19
C HIS A 303 3.89 -0.14 -21.62
N LYS A 304 3.81 -1.08 -22.58
CA LYS A 304 3.65 -0.75 -24.02
C LYS A 304 2.47 0.16 -24.34
N GLU A 305 1.30 -0.11 -23.77
CA GLU A 305 0.12 0.73 -24.01
C GLU A 305 0.22 2.09 -23.33
N GLU A 306 0.82 2.16 -22.14
CA GLU A 306 1.02 3.43 -21.42
C GLU A 306 2.04 4.32 -22.15
N ILE A 307 3.10 3.73 -22.73
CA ILE A 307 4.08 4.43 -23.57
C ILE A 307 3.41 5.00 -24.83
N LYS A 308 2.54 4.24 -25.50
CA LYS A 308 1.76 4.75 -26.65
C LYS A 308 0.89 5.94 -26.27
N GLN A 309 0.21 5.87 -25.12
CA GLN A 309 -0.59 6.98 -24.61
C GLN A 309 0.27 8.21 -24.29
N ALA A 310 1.41 8.01 -23.64
CA ALA A 310 2.36 9.08 -23.33
C ALA A 310 2.88 9.74 -24.62
N HIS A 311 3.21 8.95 -25.66
CA HIS A 311 3.67 9.45 -26.95
C HIS A 311 2.62 10.32 -27.64
N ALA A 312 1.37 9.82 -27.71
CA ALA A 312 0.26 10.56 -28.29
C ALA A 312 0.00 11.87 -27.53
N LYS A 313 0.07 11.84 -26.18
CA LYS A 313 -0.10 13.04 -25.34
C LYS A 313 1.06 14.02 -25.46
N LEU A 314 2.27 13.55 -25.69
CA LEU A 314 3.43 14.38 -25.94
C LEU A 314 3.27 15.14 -27.27
N LEU A 315 2.87 14.46 -28.33
CA LEU A 315 2.55 15.08 -29.63
C LEU A 315 1.40 16.09 -29.52
N GLU A 316 0.31 15.74 -28.85
CA GLU A 316 -0.85 16.64 -28.63
C GLU A 316 -0.44 17.95 -27.95
N LYS A 317 0.55 17.90 -27.05
CA LYS A 317 1.06 19.07 -26.31
C LYS A 317 2.17 19.83 -27.03
N GLY A 318 2.53 19.42 -28.25
CA GLY A 318 3.54 20.09 -29.08
C GLY A 318 4.96 19.55 -28.92
N GLY A 319 5.16 18.42 -28.23
CA GLY A 319 6.44 17.72 -28.23
C GLY A 319 6.76 17.09 -29.59
N THR A 320 8.02 16.73 -29.79
CA THR A 320 8.55 16.17 -31.04
C THR A 320 9.31 14.86 -30.81
N PRO A 321 8.70 13.83 -30.19
CA PRO A 321 9.32 12.52 -30.08
C PRO A 321 9.51 11.91 -31.48
N GLU A 322 10.55 11.09 -31.65
CA GLU A 322 10.64 10.23 -32.84
C GLU A 322 9.42 9.30 -32.95
N ALA A 323 9.20 8.74 -34.13
CA ALA A 323 8.11 7.82 -34.39
C ALA A 323 8.21 6.59 -33.48
N ILE A 324 7.09 6.15 -32.90
CA ILE A 324 7.11 5.08 -31.89
C ILE A 324 7.71 3.75 -32.37
N GLU A 325 7.69 3.54 -33.69
CA GLU A 325 8.25 2.38 -34.37
C GLU A 325 9.79 2.33 -34.35
N THR A 326 10.48 3.46 -34.10
CA THR A 326 11.95 3.48 -33.97
C THR A 326 12.41 2.90 -32.64
N TYR A 327 11.62 3.05 -31.57
CA TYR A 327 11.99 2.58 -30.23
C TYR A 327 11.88 1.06 -30.06
N THR A 328 10.96 0.40 -30.78
CA THR A 328 10.74 -1.05 -30.65
C THR A 328 11.71 -1.92 -31.47
N ARG A 329 12.57 -1.32 -32.30
CA ARG A 329 13.47 -2.05 -33.22
C ARG A 329 14.93 -2.09 -32.80
N SER A 330 15.39 -1.26 -31.87
CA SER A 330 16.82 -1.14 -31.54
C SER A 330 17.40 -2.24 -30.65
N SER A 331 16.59 -3.00 -29.91
CA SER A 331 17.09 -3.97 -28.91
C SER A 331 17.60 -5.30 -29.47
N ASN A 332 17.39 -5.61 -30.76
CA ASN A 332 17.85 -6.88 -31.36
C ASN A 332 19.26 -6.86 -32.00
N THR A 333 20.02 -5.76 -31.91
CA THR A 333 21.35 -5.69 -32.56
C THR A 333 22.55 -5.59 -31.61
N TYR A 334 22.34 -5.57 -30.29
CA TYR A 334 23.41 -5.48 -29.29
C TYR A 334 23.71 -6.82 -28.59
N SER A 335 23.86 -7.91 -29.35
CA SER A 335 24.31 -9.20 -28.78
C SER A 335 25.16 -10.03 -29.74
N ALA A 336 26.21 -9.46 -30.33
CA ALA A 336 27.29 -10.26 -30.95
C ALA A 336 28.52 -9.41 -31.27
N ARG A 337 29.38 -9.12 -30.29
CA ARG A 337 30.84 -8.94 -30.51
C ARG A 337 31.58 -8.83 -29.19
N GLY A 338 31.90 -9.99 -28.64
CA GLY A 338 32.77 -10.14 -27.47
C GLY A 338 33.52 -11.47 -27.47
N ASN A 339 33.86 -12.03 -28.64
CA ASN A 339 34.83 -13.12 -28.69
C ASN A 339 36.22 -12.52 -28.46
N ARG A 340 36.74 -12.69 -27.23
CA ARG A 340 38.18 -12.57 -26.94
C ARG A 340 38.91 -13.72 -27.66
N PRO A 341 40.01 -13.45 -28.39
CA PRO A 341 40.86 -14.52 -28.87
C PRO A 341 41.62 -15.12 -27.69
N SER A 342 41.48 -16.42 -27.49
CA SER A 342 42.35 -17.22 -26.62
C SER A 342 43.68 -17.44 -27.33
N SER A 343 44.76 -16.97 -26.70
CA SER A 343 46.15 -17.29 -26.98
C SER A 343 46.49 -18.75 -26.70
#